data_AF-A0AA37FKJ1-F1
#
_entry.id   AF-A0AA37FKJ1-F1
#
_cell.length_a   1.000
_cell.length_b   1.000
_cell.length_c   1.000
_cell.angle_alpha   90.00
_cell.angle_beta   90.00
_cell.angle_gamma   90.00
#
_symmetry.space_group_name_H-M   'P 1'
#
loop_
_entity.id
_entity.type
_entity.pdbx_description
1 polymer ?
#
loop_
_entity_poly.entity_id
_entity_poly.type
_entity_poly.pdbx_seq_one_letter_code
_entity_poly.pdbx_strand_id
1 'polypeptide(L)'
;MIIHSWGQTVTTHDSDGFHIYDRDATVRLKNGKCILEPGNSNNIFDLNANFLATRLDTDETEILGEDLTWIFPGTIRSHCNNHFFGITWQAGEEKEYVAMTMAGDELFKLPYRPDEVFCEENNIIAGHNDQWKIYSLDGQMIYSCEGRVHWQHYPLGRICSKACFFESPIQDGSYQVFDLIRQKPAAQIKVDGTILGVLPIRESRILVVDHSGLFVVSLDETGINVGEKHAFQIRKELSNAEFNPRGAKIWSDGVYAYIATESPFNDGVHLLVSASLEDGKPIQQMSWENEWAVIGNAGFICNHNHLQLRRRQVMSDGGIMIWPAGAPLSEELFEETLSTSLEATEIPSETKGKNTFHIKIHDRSVNNAVRSAASVICRHLGESCKGPYNLSESVSNRKFDGQFHVEIWSPQEPNEFEREYLVKLVEFQRYYGGLSPAGSRSGLKIPKIEFHLES
;
A
#
# COMPACT_ATOMS: atom_id res chain seq x y z
N MET A 1 -3.06 -2.69 -15.80
CA MET A 1 -2.65 -4.11 -15.85
C MET A 1 -2.08 -4.50 -14.49
N ILE A 2 -2.23 -5.75 -14.10
CA ILE A 2 -1.69 -6.30 -12.85
C ILE A 2 -0.34 -6.94 -13.13
N ILE A 3 0.64 -6.67 -12.28
CA ILE A 3 1.92 -7.36 -12.27
C ILE A 3 1.98 -8.21 -11.02
N HIS A 4 2.18 -9.52 -11.19
CA HIS A 4 2.34 -10.42 -10.05
C HIS A 4 3.63 -10.12 -9.27
N SER A 5 3.52 -10.13 -7.95
CA SER A 5 4.61 -9.97 -7.01
C SER A 5 4.36 -10.81 -5.77
N TRP A 6 5.32 -11.63 -5.38
CA TRP A 6 5.35 -12.11 -4.02
C TRP A 6 5.82 -10.93 -3.15
N GLY A 7 5.00 -10.46 -2.19
CA GLY A 7 5.32 -9.30 -1.35
C GLY A 7 4.11 -8.61 -0.72
N GLN A 8 4.35 -7.86 0.37
CA GLN A 8 3.27 -7.27 1.21
C GLN A 8 3.35 -5.74 1.38
N THR A 9 4.48 -5.10 1.02
CA THR A 9 4.69 -3.67 1.31
C THR A 9 5.26 -2.95 0.10
N VAL A 10 4.64 -1.87 -0.36
CA VAL A 10 5.25 -0.95 -1.33
C VAL A 10 5.91 0.21 -0.59
N THR A 11 7.11 0.57 -1.00
CA THR A 11 7.86 1.73 -0.53
C THR A 11 8.40 2.47 -1.74
N THR A 12 8.38 3.79 -1.68
CA THR A 12 9.05 4.66 -2.66
C THR A 12 10.48 4.87 -2.19
N HIS A 13 11.45 4.69 -3.11
CA HIS A 13 12.88 4.83 -2.79
C HIS A 13 13.65 5.84 -3.65
N ASP A 14 13.12 6.19 -4.83
CA ASP A 14 13.79 7.12 -5.73
C ASP A 14 12.84 7.68 -6.80
N SER A 15 13.30 8.70 -7.52
CA SER A 15 12.62 9.25 -8.69
C SER A 15 12.41 8.22 -9.81
N ASP A 16 13.12 7.10 -9.75
CA ASP A 16 13.17 6.05 -10.75
C ASP A 16 12.15 4.92 -10.51
N GLY A 17 11.42 4.87 -9.38
CA GLY A 17 10.41 3.83 -9.15
C GLY A 17 9.91 3.61 -7.72
N PHE A 18 8.88 2.76 -7.58
CA PHE A 18 8.54 2.14 -6.29
C PHE A 18 9.17 0.75 -6.19
N HIS A 19 9.37 0.27 -4.96
CA HIS A 19 9.82 -1.07 -4.61
C HIS A 19 8.70 -1.79 -3.88
N ILE A 20 8.50 -3.08 -4.17
CA ILE A 20 7.73 -3.96 -3.30
C ILE A 20 8.72 -4.76 -2.49
N TYR A 21 8.62 -4.67 -1.17
CA TYR A 21 9.34 -5.55 -0.27
C TYR A 21 8.59 -6.85 -0.07
N ASP A 22 9.25 -7.93 -0.49
CA ASP A 22 9.14 -9.25 0.08
C ASP A 22 10.27 -9.44 1.12
N ARG A 23 10.12 -10.41 2.01
CA ARG A 23 11.21 -10.86 2.87
C ARG A 23 12.44 -11.27 2.06
N ASP A 24 12.23 -11.86 0.88
CA ASP A 24 13.30 -12.51 0.11
C ASP A 24 13.56 -11.85 -1.26
N ALA A 25 12.73 -10.90 -1.69
CA ALA A 25 12.78 -10.28 -3.01
C ALA A 25 12.29 -8.82 -2.99
N THR A 26 12.78 -8.02 -3.94
CA THR A 26 12.28 -6.68 -4.20
C THR A 26 11.77 -6.57 -5.64
N VAL A 27 10.55 -6.06 -5.83
CA VAL A 27 10.02 -5.76 -7.18
C VAL A 27 10.09 -4.26 -7.42
N ARG A 28 10.88 -3.84 -8.41
CA ARG A 28 11.08 -2.43 -8.76
C ARG A 28 10.41 -2.07 -10.08
N LEU A 29 9.72 -0.94 -10.14
CA LEU A 29 9.23 -0.37 -11.40
C LEU A 29 10.15 0.75 -11.89
N LYS A 30 10.93 0.52 -12.95
CA LYS A 30 11.80 1.54 -13.58
C LYS A 30 11.38 1.84 -15.01
N ASN A 31 10.97 3.09 -15.28
CA ASN A 31 10.56 3.54 -16.62
C ASN A 31 9.48 2.65 -17.27
N GLY A 32 8.46 2.25 -16.49
CA GLY A 32 7.41 1.34 -16.94
C GLY A 32 7.82 -0.13 -17.07
N LYS A 33 9.08 -0.48 -16.77
CA LYS A 33 9.57 -1.87 -16.73
C LYS A 33 9.66 -2.36 -15.30
N CYS A 34 9.12 -3.54 -15.05
CA CYS A 34 9.18 -4.18 -13.76
C CYS A 34 10.35 -5.18 -13.69
N ILE A 35 11.18 -5.03 -12.66
CA ILE A 35 12.39 -5.82 -12.42
C ILE A 35 12.27 -6.46 -11.04
N LEU A 36 12.67 -7.72 -10.95
CA LEU A 36 12.75 -8.47 -9.71
C LEU A 36 14.23 -8.54 -9.27
N GLU A 37 14.52 -8.11 -8.05
CA GLU A 37 15.85 -7.99 -7.44
C GLU A 37 15.89 -8.72 -6.07
N PRO A 38 17.07 -9.04 -5.50
CA PRO A 38 17.16 -9.57 -4.14
C PRO A 38 16.59 -8.60 -3.10
N GLY A 39 15.92 -9.12 -2.07
CA GLY A 39 15.43 -8.32 -0.97
C GLY A 39 16.57 -7.74 -0.12
N ASN A 40 16.44 -6.50 0.33
CA ASN A 40 17.32 -5.92 1.35
C ASN A 40 16.68 -6.16 2.73
N SER A 41 17.38 -6.88 3.62
CA SER A 41 16.85 -7.31 4.93
C SER A 41 16.59 -6.17 5.92
N ASN A 42 17.00 -4.95 5.60
CA ASN A 42 16.87 -3.81 6.48
C ASN A 42 15.58 -3.06 6.16
N ASN A 43 14.84 -2.65 7.19
CA ASN A 43 13.65 -1.80 7.06
C ASN A 43 14.08 -0.38 6.64
N ILE A 44 14.35 -0.25 5.35
CA ILE A 44 14.78 0.99 4.71
C ILE A 44 13.54 1.75 4.25
N PHE A 45 13.49 3.07 4.49
CA PHE A 45 12.45 3.96 4.01
C PHE A 45 13.02 5.36 3.75
N ASP A 46 12.54 6.02 2.70
CA ASP A 46 12.94 7.41 2.43
C ASP A 46 12.33 8.35 3.47
N LEU A 47 13.13 9.30 3.95
CA LEU A 47 12.64 10.46 4.69
C LEU A 47 12.30 11.62 3.76
N ASN A 48 13.10 11.79 2.71
CA ASN A 48 12.90 12.72 1.61
C ASN A 48 13.86 12.37 0.45
N ALA A 49 13.91 13.21 -0.59
CA ALA A 49 14.76 12.99 -1.77
C ALA A 49 16.27 12.91 -1.48
N ASN A 50 16.73 13.42 -0.34
CA ASN A 50 18.14 13.50 0.04
C ASN A 50 18.52 12.60 1.22
N PHE A 51 17.53 12.02 1.92
CA PHE A 51 17.75 11.27 3.16
C PHE A 51 16.96 9.96 3.17
N LEU A 52 17.69 8.89 3.48
CA LEU A 52 17.21 7.53 3.65
C LEU A 52 17.31 7.15 5.14
N ALA A 53 16.29 6.52 5.69
CA ALA A 53 16.31 5.96 7.03
C ALA A 53 16.36 4.43 6.96
N THR A 54 17.20 3.83 7.80
CA THR A 54 17.34 2.40 7.98
C THR A 54 17.11 2.07 9.44
N ARG A 55 16.01 1.37 9.75
CA ARG A 55 15.81 0.88 11.13
C ARG A 55 16.73 -0.30 11.38
N LEU A 56 17.55 -0.18 12.42
CA LEU A 56 18.49 -1.20 12.87
C LEU A 56 17.81 -2.14 13.88
N ASP A 57 18.38 -3.33 14.05
CA ASP A 57 17.90 -4.32 15.05
C ASP A 57 18.04 -3.82 16.51
N THR A 58 18.78 -2.73 16.73
CA THR A 58 19.03 -2.09 18.03
C THR A 58 17.94 -1.10 18.46
N ASP A 59 16.80 -1.03 17.75
CA ASP A 59 15.78 0.02 17.89
C ASP A 59 16.29 1.45 17.60
N GLU A 60 17.46 1.56 16.98
CA GLU A 60 18.02 2.79 16.45
C GLU A 60 17.62 2.97 14.98
N THR A 61 17.66 4.21 14.51
CA THR A 61 17.44 4.53 13.10
C THR A 61 18.69 5.20 12.54
N GLU A 62 19.36 4.55 11.59
CA GLU A 62 20.42 5.16 10.81
C GLU A 62 19.82 6.06 9.75
N ILE A 63 20.29 7.30 9.66
CA ILE A 63 19.86 8.29 8.68
C ILE A 63 21.05 8.60 7.77
N LEU A 64 20.91 8.27 6.50
CA LEU A 64 21.91 8.40 5.44
C LEU A 64 21.48 9.49 4.47
N GLY A 65 22.30 10.51 4.27
CA GLY A 65 22.21 11.47 3.18
C GLY A 65 23.54 11.64 2.45
N GLU A 66 23.56 12.42 1.37
CA GLU A 66 24.73 12.57 0.47
C GLU A 66 26.02 12.93 1.22
N ASP A 67 25.94 13.87 2.18
CA ASP A 67 27.09 14.37 2.95
C ASP A 67 26.97 14.15 4.47
N LEU A 68 25.91 13.49 4.94
CA LEU A 68 25.64 13.31 6.36
C LEU A 68 25.15 11.89 6.65
N THR A 69 25.79 11.22 7.59
CA THR A 69 25.32 9.95 8.16
C THR A 69 25.31 10.08 9.67
N TRP A 70 24.18 9.75 10.29
CA TRP A 70 24.05 9.82 11.74
C TRP A 70 23.03 8.81 12.27
N ILE A 71 23.09 8.56 13.57
CA ILE A 71 22.23 7.59 14.26
C ILE A 71 21.26 8.36 15.15
N PHE A 72 19.98 8.22 14.87
CA PHE A 72 18.93 8.61 15.80
C PHE A 72 18.71 7.46 16.81
N PRO A 73 18.92 7.69 18.12
CA PRO A 73 18.81 6.66 19.16
C PRO A 73 17.32 6.41 19.50
N GLY A 74 16.56 6.02 18.49
CA GLY A 74 15.13 6.20 18.49
C GLY A 74 14.41 5.57 17.30
N THR A 75 13.08 5.53 17.39
CA THR A 75 12.21 5.20 16.25
C THR A 75 11.48 6.45 15.76
N ILE A 76 11.53 6.68 14.45
CA ILE A 76 10.78 7.74 13.78
C ILE A 76 9.29 7.36 13.70
N ARG A 77 8.40 8.28 14.10
CA ARG A 77 6.94 8.08 14.14
C ARG A 77 6.21 8.81 13.01
N SER A 78 6.70 9.98 12.62
CA SER A 78 6.19 10.77 11.51
C SER A 78 7.33 11.62 10.95
N HIS A 79 7.26 11.97 9.68
CA HIS A 79 8.25 12.81 9.01
C HIS A 79 7.63 13.56 7.84
N CYS A 80 8.26 14.66 7.46
CA CYS A 80 8.05 15.35 6.18
C CYS A 80 9.43 15.81 5.67
N ASN A 81 9.49 16.61 4.61
CA ASN A 81 10.76 16.89 3.94
C ASN A 81 11.87 17.46 4.84
N ASN A 82 11.56 18.26 5.85
CA ASN A 82 12.56 19.04 6.59
C ASN A 82 12.79 18.57 8.03
N HIS A 83 11.84 17.84 8.61
CA HIS A 83 11.87 17.43 10.01
C HIS A 83 11.08 16.14 10.21
N PHE A 84 11.34 15.52 11.35
CA PHE A 84 10.63 14.33 11.79
C PHE A 84 10.32 14.41 13.28
N PHE A 85 9.40 13.55 13.69
CA PHE A 85 9.07 13.33 15.09
C PHE A 85 9.42 11.89 15.47
N GLY A 86 10.16 11.73 16.55
CA GLY A 86 10.67 10.44 17.00
C GLY A 86 10.47 10.20 18.49
N ILE A 87 10.69 8.94 18.87
CA ILE A 87 10.75 8.52 20.27
C ILE A 87 12.20 8.11 20.54
N THR A 88 12.85 8.75 21.50
CA THR A 88 14.20 8.37 21.96
C THR A 88 14.14 7.65 23.28
N TRP A 89 15.16 6.83 23.55
CA TRP A 89 15.34 6.17 24.84
C TRP A 89 16.60 6.70 25.51
N GLN A 90 16.46 7.30 26.70
CA GLN A 90 17.62 7.64 27.51
C GLN A 90 18.04 6.45 28.38
N ALA A 91 19.33 6.44 28.79
CA ALA A 91 19.89 5.45 29.69
C ALA A 91 19.17 5.48 31.05
N GLY A 92 18.13 4.67 31.20
CA GLY A 92 17.20 4.71 32.33
C GLY A 92 15.71 4.44 32.00
N GLU A 93 15.38 4.07 30.76
CA GLU A 93 14.03 3.72 30.26
C GLU A 93 13.05 4.91 30.06
N GLU A 94 13.44 6.13 30.39
CA GLU A 94 12.60 7.30 30.13
C GLU A 94 12.53 7.59 28.62
N LYS A 95 11.32 7.59 28.08
CA LYS A 95 11.04 7.88 26.68
C LYS A 95 10.85 9.37 26.51
N GLU A 96 11.63 9.98 25.63
CA GLU A 96 11.39 11.36 25.21
C GLU A 96 10.70 11.38 23.84
N TYR A 97 9.83 12.37 23.65
CA TYR A 97 9.05 12.55 22.43
C TYR A 97 9.54 13.83 21.76
N VAL A 98 10.37 13.67 20.74
CA VAL A 98 11.23 14.74 20.23
C VAL A 98 10.92 15.07 18.77
N ALA A 99 10.88 16.36 18.49
CA ALA A 99 10.88 16.92 17.15
C ALA A 99 12.32 17.25 16.75
N MET A 100 12.75 16.84 15.55
CA MET A 100 14.13 17.05 15.08
C MET A 100 14.16 17.46 13.62
N THR A 101 15.18 18.23 13.24
CA THR A 101 15.52 18.44 11.82
C THR A 101 16.09 17.16 11.21
N MET A 102 16.06 17.04 9.88
CA MET A 102 16.69 15.91 9.19
C MET A 102 18.21 15.81 9.42
N ALA A 103 18.84 16.95 9.76
CA ALA A 103 20.27 17.02 10.08
C ALA A 103 20.61 16.61 11.52
N GLY A 104 19.60 16.39 12.37
CA GLY A 104 19.77 15.93 13.74
C GLY A 104 19.80 17.02 14.81
N ASP A 105 19.33 18.22 14.50
CA ASP A 105 19.12 19.26 15.50
C ASP A 105 17.77 19.07 16.20
N GLU A 106 17.75 19.16 17.52
CA GLU A 106 16.50 19.15 18.29
C GLU A 106 15.73 20.46 18.05
N LEU A 107 14.46 20.34 17.66
CA LEU A 107 13.54 21.46 17.55
C LEU A 107 12.86 21.74 18.90
N PHE A 108 12.18 20.73 19.45
CA PHE A 108 11.58 20.78 20.79
C PHE A 108 11.15 19.37 21.26
N LYS A 109 10.75 19.26 22.53
CA LYS A 109 10.18 18.04 23.13
C LYS A 109 8.73 18.25 23.54
N LEU A 110 7.89 17.24 23.33
CA LEU A 110 6.55 17.22 23.91
C LEU A 110 6.61 16.71 25.37
N PRO A 111 5.90 17.36 26.31
CA PRO A 111 5.92 16.95 27.72
C PRO A 111 4.99 15.77 28.02
N TYR A 112 4.46 15.11 26.99
CA TYR A 112 3.54 13.99 27.09
C TYR A 112 3.73 13.05 25.89
N ARG A 113 3.26 11.80 26.04
CA ARG A 113 3.17 10.84 24.94
C ARG A 113 2.01 11.20 24.03
N PRO A 114 2.22 11.65 22.78
CA PRO A 114 1.11 11.79 21.85
C PRO A 114 0.56 10.40 21.51
N ASP A 115 -0.76 10.30 21.41
CA ASP A 115 -1.41 9.11 20.86
C ASP A 115 -1.20 9.09 19.34
N GLU A 116 -1.22 10.27 18.72
CA GLU A 116 -0.99 10.49 17.29
C GLU A 116 -0.12 11.70 17.01
N VAL A 117 0.70 11.61 15.97
CA VAL A 117 1.59 12.69 15.55
C VAL A 117 1.75 12.72 14.04
N PHE A 118 1.68 13.92 13.48
CA PHE A 118 1.86 14.19 12.06
C PHE A 118 2.81 15.38 11.88
N CYS A 119 3.78 15.22 10.99
CA CYS A 119 4.70 16.28 10.57
C CYS A 119 4.20 16.90 9.26
N GLU A 120 4.02 18.21 9.25
CA GLU A 120 3.76 19.02 8.07
C GLU A 120 4.82 20.12 7.96
N GLU A 121 5.02 20.70 6.78
CA GLU A 121 6.18 21.55 6.43
C GLU A 121 6.63 22.56 7.51
N ASN A 122 5.67 23.20 8.19
CA ASN A 122 5.94 24.20 9.24
C ASN A 122 5.36 23.84 10.61
N ASN A 123 4.80 22.63 10.75
CA ASN A 123 4.02 22.27 11.92
C ASN A 123 4.23 20.83 12.38
N ILE A 124 3.96 20.62 13.67
CA ILE A 124 3.74 19.29 14.24
C ILE A 124 2.34 19.27 14.84
N ILE A 125 1.54 18.30 14.39
CA ILE A 125 0.16 18.12 14.83
C ILE A 125 0.14 16.90 15.74
N ALA A 126 -0.30 17.07 16.99
CA ALA A 126 -0.32 16.02 17.99
C ALA A 126 -1.73 15.84 18.57
N GLY A 127 -2.18 14.59 18.62
CA GLY A 127 -3.41 14.18 19.28
C GLY A 127 -3.11 13.53 20.62
N HIS A 128 -3.81 13.94 21.68
CA HIS A 128 -3.75 13.28 22.99
C HIS A 128 -5.03 13.51 23.81
N ASN A 129 -5.62 12.44 24.38
CA ASN A 129 -6.82 12.51 25.24
C ASN A 129 -7.98 13.36 24.65
N ASP A 130 -8.40 13.07 23.42
CA ASP A 130 -9.45 13.81 22.69
C ASP A 130 -9.20 15.32 22.56
N GLN A 131 -7.92 15.70 22.55
CA GLN A 131 -7.45 17.04 22.22
C GLN A 131 -6.46 16.96 21.06
N TRP A 132 -6.69 17.80 20.06
CA TRP A 132 -5.75 18.06 18.99
C TRP A 132 -5.01 19.36 19.23
N LYS A 133 -3.69 19.33 19.03
CA LYS A 133 -2.81 20.49 19.19
C LYS A 133 -1.91 20.64 17.97
N ILE A 134 -1.70 21.89 17.56
CA ILE A 134 -0.80 22.25 16.46
C ILE A 134 0.32 23.10 17.03
N TYR A 135 1.55 22.67 16.76
CA TYR A 135 2.77 23.34 17.18
C TYR A 135 3.52 23.90 15.97
N SER A 136 4.15 25.07 16.11
CA SER A 136 5.22 25.51 15.20
C SER A 136 6.51 24.75 15.49
N LEU A 137 7.49 24.88 14.58
CA LEU A 137 8.80 24.24 14.71
C LEU A 137 9.66 24.79 15.86
N ASP A 138 9.30 25.94 16.44
CA ASP A 138 9.90 26.48 17.66
C ASP A 138 9.27 25.91 18.95
N GLY A 139 8.29 25.01 18.82
CA GLY A 139 7.57 24.39 19.94
C GLY A 139 6.43 25.24 20.50
N GLN A 140 6.13 26.41 19.94
CA GLN A 140 4.97 27.19 20.36
C GLN A 140 3.67 26.50 19.90
N MET A 141 2.72 26.35 20.83
CA MET A 141 1.37 25.87 20.50
C MET A 141 0.58 27.00 19.81
N ILE A 142 0.17 26.77 18.56
CA ILE A 142 -0.57 27.71 17.71
C ILE A 142 -2.07 27.53 17.89
N TYR A 143 -2.51 26.28 18.00
CA TYR A 143 -3.94 25.94 18.07
C TYR A 143 -4.18 24.71 18.93
N SER A 144 -5.35 24.67 19.57
CA SER A 144 -5.85 23.51 20.32
C SER A 144 -7.36 23.43 20.17
N CYS A 145 -7.88 22.22 20.00
CA CYS A 145 -9.32 21.97 20.01
C CYS A 145 -9.67 20.59 20.56
N GLU A 146 -10.88 20.49 21.10
CA GLU A 146 -11.52 19.20 21.35
C GLU A 146 -11.77 18.48 20.02
N GLY A 147 -11.36 17.23 19.95
CA GLY A 147 -11.59 16.39 18.80
C GLY A 147 -11.18 14.96 19.10
N ARG A 148 -11.92 13.98 18.59
CA ARG A 148 -11.58 12.57 18.79
C ARG A 148 -10.20 12.32 18.24
N VAL A 149 -9.32 11.79 19.08
CA VAL A 149 -7.94 11.51 18.67
C VAL A 149 -7.87 10.13 18.06
N HIS A 150 -8.36 9.13 18.79
CA HIS A 150 -8.22 7.72 18.45
C HIS A 150 -9.53 6.95 18.68
N TRP A 151 -9.88 6.03 17.77
CA TRP A 151 -10.94 5.04 18.02
C TRP A 151 -10.45 3.62 17.77
N GLN A 152 -10.35 2.84 18.85
CA GLN A 152 -9.92 1.43 18.94
C GLN A 152 -8.56 1.12 18.28
N HIS A 153 -8.39 1.38 16.98
CA HIS A 153 -7.19 1.11 16.19
C HIS A 153 -6.85 2.18 15.13
N TYR A 154 -7.52 3.33 15.06
CA TYR A 154 -7.41 4.24 13.92
C TYR A 154 -7.19 5.71 14.27
N PRO A 155 -6.34 6.42 13.50
CA PRO A 155 -6.30 7.86 13.54
C PRO A 155 -7.59 8.47 13.08
N LEU A 156 -8.06 9.50 13.79
CA LEU A 156 -9.27 10.26 13.45
C LEU A 156 -8.94 11.66 12.94
N GLY A 157 -7.71 12.14 13.17
CA GLY A 157 -7.18 13.29 12.45
C GLY A 157 -7.06 12.95 10.95
N ARG A 158 -7.57 13.82 10.10
CA ARG A 158 -7.30 13.78 8.65
C ARG A 158 -6.51 15.01 8.29
N ILE A 159 -5.25 14.82 7.96
CA ILE A 159 -4.28 15.90 7.79
C ILE A 159 -3.68 15.78 6.40
N CYS A 160 -3.52 16.93 5.76
CA CYS A 160 -2.71 17.09 4.56
C CYS A 160 -1.96 18.42 4.66
N SER A 161 -1.05 18.66 3.73
CA SER A 161 -0.22 19.88 3.69
C SER A 161 -0.96 21.22 3.66
N LYS A 162 -2.29 21.22 3.49
CA LYS A 162 -3.10 22.45 3.46
C LYS A 162 -4.01 22.62 4.67
N ALA A 163 -4.45 21.54 5.30
CA ALA A 163 -5.41 21.62 6.38
C ALA A 163 -5.45 20.37 7.25
N CYS A 164 -5.95 20.58 8.46
CA CYS A 164 -6.32 19.53 9.40
C CYS A 164 -7.84 19.47 9.55
N PHE A 165 -8.39 18.27 9.59
CA PHE A 165 -9.79 18.00 9.87
C PHE A 165 -9.86 17.14 11.15
N PHE A 166 -10.46 17.68 12.20
CA PHE A 166 -10.57 17.03 13.51
C PHE A 166 -12.03 16.70 13.81
N GLU A 167 -12.34 15.42 13.98
CA GLU A 167 -13.71 14.98 14.25
C GLU A 167 -14.18 15.45 15.63
N SER A 168 -15.37 16.01 15.71
CA SER A 168 -16.01 16.43 16.96
C SER A 168 -16.26 15.24 17.88
N PRO A 169 -15.97 15.33 19.20
CA PRO A 169 -16.27 14.24 20.12
C PRO A 169 -17.77 14.08 20.37
N ILE A 170 -18.55 15.15 20.17
CA ILE A 170 -19.97 15.25 20.54
C ILE A 170 -20.89 14.88 19.37
N GLN A 171 -20.46 15.14 18.13
CA GLN A 171 -21.30 14.96 16.95
C GLN A 171 -20.55 14.21 15.86
N ASP A 172 -20.94 12.95 15.65
CA ASP A 172 -20.43 12.12 14.55
C ASP A 172 -20.59 12.83 13.20
N GLY A 173 -19.56 12.73 12.36
CA GLY A 173 -19.55 13.36 11.04
C GLY A 173 -19.42 14.88 11.04
N SER A 174 -19.19 15.52 12.19
CA SER A 174 -18.85 16.94 12.26
C SER A 174 -17.36 17.13 12.45
N TYR A 175 -16.71 17.92 11.60
CA TYR A 175 -15.26 18.13 11.64
C TYR A 175 -14.92 19.60 11.79
N GLN A 176 -14.04 19.92 12.74
CA GLN A 176 -13.39 21.22 12.81
C GLN A 176 -12.24 21.27 11.82
N VAL A 177 -12.16 22.34 11.03
CA VAL A 177 -11.13 22.50 10.00
C VAL A 177 -10.17 23.62 10.39
N PHE A 178 -8.88 23.30 10.39
CA PHE A 178 -7.79 24.26 10.57
C PHE A 178 -7.02 24.45 9.26
N ASP A 179 -6.86 25.70 8.84
CA ASP A 179 -6.11 26.07 7.64
C ASP A 179 -4.62 26.20 8.00
N LEU A 180 -3.80 25.26 7.51
CA LEU A 180 -2.35 25.24 7.76
C LEU A 180 -1.61 26.32 6.95
N ILE A 181 -2.14 26.75 5.81
CA ILE A 181 -1.48 27.79 5.00
C ILE A 181 -1.61 29.14 5.71
N ARG A 182 -2.80 29.45 6.21
CA ARG A 182 -3.11 30.73 6.87
C ARG A 182 -2.95 30.70 8.39
N GLN A 183 -2.62 29.54 8.95
CA GLN A 183 -2.44 29.31 10.39
C GLN A 183 -3.63 29.81 11.23
N LYS A 184 -4.86 29.49 10.78
CA LYS A 184 -6.08 29.92 11.48
C LYS A 184 -7.19 28.86 11.41
N PRO A 185 -8.12 28.84 12.39
CA PRO A 185 -9.35 28.07 12.28
C PRO A 185 -10.16 28.56 11.07
N ALA A 186 -10.70 27.64 10.27
CA ALA A 186 -11.56 27.97 9.14
C ALA A 186 -13.04 27.92 9.55
N ALA A 187 -13.62 26.73 9.66
CA ALA A 187 -14.99 26.50 10.10
C ALA A 187 -15.22 25.01 10.42
N GLN A 188 -16.46 24.65 10.73
CA GLN A 188 -16.91 23.26 10.81
C GLN A 188 -17.51 22.80 9.47
N ILE A 189 -17.29 21.55 9.12
CA ILE A 189 -17.98 20.87 8.02
C ILE A 189 -18.74 19.66 8.55
N LYS A 190 -19.77 19.25 7.80
CA LYS A 190 -20.51 18.03 8.06
C LYS A 190 -20.36 17.06 6.90
N VAL A 191 -20.07 15.81 7.22
CA VAL A 191 -19.85 14.72 6.27
C VAL A 191 -20.78 13.55 6.59
N ASP A 192 -20.91 12.63 5.64
CA ASP A 192 -21.65 11.39 5.86
C ASP A 192 -20.72 10.36 6.53
N GLY A 193 -20.96 10.09 7.82
CA GLY A 193 -20.13 9.17 8.60
C GLY A 193 -18.81 9.79 9.03
N THR A 194 -17.66 9.23 8.61
CA THR A 194 -16.32 9.78 8.86
C THR A 194 -15.63 10.17 7.55
N ILE A 195 -14.65 11.07 7.62
CA ILE A 195 -13.76 11.35 6.50
C ILE A 195 -12.84 10.14 6.31
N LEU A 196 -12.89 9.54 5.12
CA LEU A 196 -12.06 8.40 4.72
C LEU A 196 -10.67 8.83 4.28
N GLY A 197 -10.56 10.03 3.72
CA GLY A 197 -9.27 10.66 3.52
C GLY A 197 -9.38 12.00 2.83
N VAL A 198 -8.25 12.70 2.78
CA VAL A 198 -8.11 14.05 2.26
C VAL A 198 -6.89 14.13 1.38
N LEU A 199 -6.99 14.90 0.30
CA LEU A 199 -5.91 15.05 -0.66
C LEU A 199 -5.77 16.50 -1.10
N PRO A 200 -4.59 17.12 -0.94
CA PRO A 200 -4.35 18.45 -1.45
C PRO A 200 -4.26 18.39 -2.97
N ILE A 201 -5.06 19.22 -3.65
CA ILE A 201 -5.06 19.31 -5.12
C ILE A 201 -4.40 20.64 -5.55
N ARG A 202 -5.10 21.55 -6.24
CA ARG A 202 -4.60 22.90 -6.61
C ARG A 202 -4.63 23.91 -5.45
N GLU A 203 -4.03 25.10 -5.59
CA GLU A 203 -3.94 26.13 -4.54
C GLU A 203 -5.26 26.28 -3.76
N SER A 204 -5.18 26.17 -2.43
CA SER A 204 -6.32 26.26 -1.51
C SER A 204 -7.45 25.22 -1.64
N ARG A 205 -7.37 24.25 -2.58
CA ARG A 205 -8.37 23.20 -2.77
C ARG A 205 -7.90 21.84 -2.22
N ILE A 206 -8.83 21.14 -1.59
CA ILE A 206 -8.65 19.84 -0.93
C ILE A 206 -9.79 18.93 -1.39
N LEU A 207 -9.47 17.76 -1.93
CA LEU A 207 -10.46 16.72 -2.14
C LEU A 207 -10.72 16.01 -0.82
N VAL A 208 -12.00 15.86 -0.47
CA VAL A 208 -12.45 15.15 0.72
C VAL A 208 -13.33 13.98 0.30
N VAL A 209 -13.13 12.85 0.96
CA VAL A 209 -13.86 11.61 0.72
C VAL A 209 -14.49 11.17 2.02
N ASP A 210 -15.78 10.84 1.99
CA ASP A 210 -16.50 10.27 3.12
C ASP A 210 -17.28 9.02 2.69
N HIS A 211 -18.24 8.57 3.51
CA HIS A 211 -18.93 7.30 3.28
C HIS A 211 -19.84 7.30 2.05
N SER A 212 -20.33 8.46 1.62
CA SER A 212 -21.33 8.52 0.54
C SER A 212 -20.79 9.09 -0.75
N GLY A 213 -19.60 9.71 -0.74
CA GLY A 213 -18.99 10.20 -1.97
C GLY A 213 -17.75 11.04 -1.78
N LEU A 214 -17.45 11.81 -2.82
CA LEU A 214 -16.32 12.72 -2.89
C LEU A 214 -16.77 14.14 -3.19
N PHE A 215 -16.09 15.12 -2.60
CA PHE A 215 -16.38 16.55 -2.79
C PHE A 215 -15.13 17.39 -2.56
N VAL A 216 -15.12 18.61 -3.07
CA VAL A 216 -13.97 19.51 -2.95
C VAL A 216 -14.25 20.57 -1.91
N VAL A 217 -13.32 20.74 -0.97
CA VAL A 217 -13.27 21.82 -0.01
C VAL A 217 -12.25 22.86 -0.48
N SER A 218 -12.63 24.14 -0.45
CA SER A 218 -11.72 25.26 -0.70
C SER A 218 -11.61 26.12 0.55
N LEU A 219 -10.38 26.54 0.86
CA LEU A 219 -10.07 27.43 1.99
C LEU A 219 -9.59 28.78 1.49
N ASP A 220 -10.29 29.84 1.85
CA ASP A 220 -9.94 31.21 1.49
C ASP A 220 -10.05 32.19 2.68
N GLU A 221 -9.88 33.48 2.42
CA GLU A 221 -9.97 34.49 3.48
C GLU A 221 -11.34 34.53 4.16
N THR A 222 -12.40 34.22 3.41
CA THR A 222 -13.80 34.26 3.84
C THR A 222 -14.23 33.01 4.60
N GLY A 223 -13.44 31.93 4.53
CA GLY A 223 -13.65 30.72 5.31
C GLY A 223 -13.56 29.46 4.45
N ILE A 224 -14.55 28.58 4.62
CA ILE A 224 -14.63 27.30 3.90
C ILE A 224 -15.73 27.34 2.85
N ASN A 225 -15.43 26.83 1.65
CA ASN A 225 -16.41 26.57 0.62
C ASN A 225 -16.44 25.08 0.31
N VAL A 226 -17.60 24.46 0.47
CA VAL A 226 -17.83 23.03 0.22
C VAL A 226 -18.54 22.90 -1.12
N GLY A 227 -17.85 22.30 -2.09
CA GLY A 227 -18.38 22.04 -3.42
C GLY A 227 -19.46 20.96 -3.42
N GLU A 228 -20.12 20.81 -4.56
CA GLU A 228 -21.13 19.77 -4.76
C GLU A 228 -20.53 18.38 -4.56
N LYS A 229 -21.29 17.51 -3.89
CA LYS A 229 -20.88 16.15 -3.59
C LYS A 229 -21.27 15.22 -4.71
N HIS A 230 -20.28 14.50 -5.23
CA HIS A 230 -20.53 13.39 -6.12
C HIS A 230 -20.71 12.11 -5.31
N ALA A 231 -21.94 11.60 -5.28
CA ALA A 231 -22.25 10.35 -4.62
C ALA A 231 -21.64 9.17 -5.38
N PHE A 232 -21.12 8.18 -4.66
CA PHE A 232 -20.69 6.94 -5.29
C PHE A 232 -21.89 6.24 -5.95
N GLN A 233 -21.67 5.70 -7.16
CA GLN A 233 -22.70 4.92 -7.86
C GLN A 233 -22.71 3.50 -7.30
N ILE A 234 -23.27 3.33 -6.10
CA ILE A 234 -23.35 2.03 -5.42
C ILE A 234 -24.83 1.68 -5.22
N ARG A 235 -25.21 0.45 -5.61
CA ARG A 235 -26.58 -0.05 -5.40
C ARG A 235 -26.82 -0.20 -3.90
N LYS A 236 -27.71 0.64 -3.37
CA LYS A 236 -28.24 0.56 -1.99
C LYS A 236 -29.00 -0.76 -1.78
N GLU A 237 -28.32 -1.79 -1.33
CA GLU A 237 -28.95 -2.83 -0.50
C GLU A 237 -28.20 -2.86 0.83
N LEU A 238 -28.87 -2.29 1.83
CA LEU A 238 -28.34 -2.02 3.17
C LEU A 238 -28.04 -3.34 3.89
N SER A 239 -26.77 -3.63 4.15
CA SER A 239 -26.42 -4.46 5.30
C SER A 239 -26.23 -3.52 6.51
N ASN A 240 -26.83 -3.89 7.65
CA ASN A 240 -26.71 -3.18 8.94
C ASN A 240 -25.31 -3.31 9.57
N ALA A 241 -24.27 -3.54 8.76
CA ALA A 241 -22.91 -3.60 9.24
C ALA A 241 -22.44 -2.16 9.53
N GLU A 242 -21.95 -1.94 10.75
CA GLU A 242 -21.24 -0.71 11.12
C GLU A 242 -20.08 -0.51 10.13
N PHE A 243 -20.31 0.41 9.20
CA PHE A 243 -19.37 0.85 8.18
C PHE A 243 -18.06 1.31 8.85
N ASN A 244 -16.96 0.62 8.57
CA ASN A 244 -15.61 1.04 8.94
C ASN A 244 -14.63 0.63 7.83
N PRO A 245 -14.44 1.42 6.76
CA PRO A 245 -13.51 1.12 5.70
C PRO A 245 -12.14 1.40 6.28
N ARG A 246 -11.47 0.33 6.67
CA ARG A 246 -10.21 0.31 7.42
C ARG A 246 -9.01 0.93 6.68
N GLY A 247 -9.20 1.69 5.61
CA GLY A 247 -8.11 2.31 4.86
C GLY A 247 -8.40 2.51 3.39
N ALA A 248 -9.34 3.39 3.06
CA ALA A 248 -9.40 3.96 1.72
C ALA A 248 -8.02 4.56 1.38
N LYS A 249 -7.44 4.15 0.26
CA LYS A 249 -6.17 4.67 -0.23
C LYS A 249 -6.46 5.81 -1.18
N ILE A 250 -5.86 6.97 -0.90
CA ILE A 250 -6.10 8.18 -1.68
C ILE A 250 -4.77 8.74 -2.14
N TRP A 251 -4.69 9.05 -3.43
CA TRP A 251 -3.52 9.67 -4.03
C TRP A 251 -3.91 10.46 -5.29
N SER A 252 -2.97 11.17 -5.90
CA SER A 252 -3.17 11.84 -7.19
C SER A 252 -1.97 11.66 -8.10
N ASP A 253 -2.22 11.66 -9.40
CA ASP A 253 -1.21 11.74 -10.46
C ASP A 253 -1.01 13.14 -11.05
N GLY A 254 -1.61 14.16 -10.42
CA GLY A 254 -1.63 15.55 -10.90
C GLY A 254 -2.73 15.85 -11.93
N VAL A 255 -3.39 14.84 -12.50
CA VAL A 255 -4.51 14.99 -13.45
C VAL A 255 -5.82 14.53 -12.82
N TYR A 256 -5.77 13.40 -12.12
CA TYR A 256 -6.86 12.79 -11.38
C TYR A 256 -6.45 12.57 -9.92
N ALA A 257 -7.46 12.55 -9.05
CA ALA A 257 -7.37 11.97 -7.73
C ALA A 257 -8.01 10.59 -7.75
N TYR A 258 -7.42 9.66 -7.03
CA TYR A 258 -7.83 8.26 -6.99
C TYR A 258 -8.20 7.86 -5.57
N ILE A 259 -9.17 6.95 -5.47
CA ILE A 259 -9.62 6.34 -4.22
C ILE A 259 -9.74 4.84 -4.47
N ALA A 260 -9.06 4.04 -3.65
CA ALA A 260 -9.21 2.59 -3.66
C ALA A 260 -9.64 2.07 -2.29
N THR A 261 -10.66 1.22 -2.23
CA THR A 261 -11.15 0.66 -0.97
C THR A 261 -11.88 -0.66 -1.20
N GLU A 262 -11.96 -1.50 -0.17
CA GLU A 262 -13.03 -2.50 -0.11
C GLU A 262 -14.38 -1.77 0.00
N SER A 263 -15.36 -2.26 -0.74
CA SER A 263 -16.73 -1.77 -0.77
C SER A 263 -17.31 -1.92 0.61
N PRO A 264 -17.86 -0.85 1.17
CA PRO A 264 -18.25 -0.87 2.56
C PRO A 264 -19.64 -1.48 2.81
N PHE A 265 -20.36 -1.86 1.76
CA PHE A 265 -21.72 -2.41 1.85
C PHE A 265 -21.78 -3.88 1.47
N ASN A 266 -20.83 -4.35 0.64
CA ASN A 266 -20.75 -5.71 0.15
C ASN A 266 -19.38 -6.27 0.52
N ASP A 267 -19.34 -7.12 1.55
CA ASP A 267 -18.17 -7.93 1.86
C ASP A 267 -17.70 -8.62 0.59
N GLY A 268 -16.42 -8.45 0.23
CA GLY A 268 -15.93 -9.07 -0.98
C GLY A 268 -15.80 -8.13 -2.17
N VAL A 269 -16.49 -7.00 -2.23
CA VAL A 269 -16.43 -6.10 -3.40
C VAL A 269 -15.37 -5.04 -3.19
N HIS A 270 -14.62 -4.66 -4.22
CA HIS A 270 -13.62 -3.57 -4.16
C HIS A 270 -13.98 -2.46 -5.13
N LEU A 271 -13.53 -1.24 -4.83
CA LEU A 271 -13.80 -0.03 -5.61
C LEU A 271 -12.51 0.71 -5.93
N LEU A 272 -12.41 1.18 -7.17
CA LEU A 272 -11.40 2.14 -7.63
C LEU A 272 -12.13 3.29 -8.31
N VAL A 273 -12.02 4.49 -7.75
CA VAL A 273 -12.66 5.70 -8.23
C VAL A 273 -11.58 6.68 -8.68
N SER A 274 -11.79 7.33 -9.83
CA SER A 274 -10.98 8.47 -10.26
C SER A 274 -11.85 9.71 -10.47
N ALA A 275 -11.41 10.82 -9.91
CA ALA A 275 -12.03 12.14 -10.06
C ALA A 275 -11.04 13.08 -10.72
N SER A 276 -11.44 13.73 -11.82
CA SER A 276 -10.55 14.69 -12.46
C SER A 276 -10.33 15.91 -11.58
N LEU A 277 -9.10 16.41 -11.58
CA LEU A 277 -8.76 17.68 -10.95
C LEU A 277 -9.13 18.89 -11.82
N GLU A 278 -9.61 18.65 -13.05
CA GLU A 278 -10.20 19.66 -13.92
C GLU A 278 -11.72 19.65 -13.77
N ASP A 279 -12.30 20.84 -13.65
CA ASP A 279 -13.74 20.99 -13.46
C ASP A 279 -14.52 20.47 -14.68
N GLY A 280 -15.67 19.82 -14.45
CA GLY A 280 -16.61 19.39 -15.48
C GLY A 280 -16.32 18.04 -16.16
N LYS A 281 -15.25 17.32 -15.77
CA LYS A 281 -15.04 15.94 -16.25
C LYS A 281 -15.77 14.92 -15.37
N PRO A 282 -16.30 13.83 -15.96
CA PRO A 282 -16.99 12.79 -15.22
C PRO A 282 -16.03 12.02 -14.32
N ILE A 283 -16.52 11.63 -13.15
CA ILE A 283 -15.88 10.66 -12.27
C ILE A 283 -16.02 9.28 -12.89
N GLN A 284 -14.96 8.49 -12.85
CA GLN A 284 -14.94 7.11 -13.30
C GLN A 284 -14.88 6.19 -12.08
N GLN A 285 -15.64 5.11 -12.11
CA GLN A 285 -15.70 4.14 -11.03
C GLN A 285 -15.61 2.74 -11.62
N MET A 286 -14.75 1.91 -11.03
CA MET A 286 -14.67 0.48 -11.29
C MET A 286 -14.97 -0.29 -10.01
N SER A 287 -15.68 -1.41 -10.14
CA SER A 287 -15.98 -2.33 -9.05
C SER A 287 -15.70 -3.77 -9.44
N TRP A 288 -15.15 -4.58 -8.54
CA TRP A 288 -14.84 -5.99 -8.81
C TRP A 288 -14.93 -6.85 -7.55
N GLU A 289 -15.15 -8.17 -7.71
CA GLU A 289 -15.52 -9.05 -6.59
C GLU A 289 -14.58 -10.27 -6.39
N ASN A 290 -13.81 -10.68 -7.39
CA ASN A 290 -13.59 -12.13 -7.54
C ASN A 290 -12.17 -12.69 -7.47
N GLU A 291 -11.11 -11.87 -7.50
CA GLU A 291 -9.75 -12.44 -7.47
C GLU A 291 -8.79 -11.61 -6.62
N TRP A 292 -8.69 -10.33 -6.95
CA TRP A 292 -7.78 -9.41 -6.31
C TRP A 292 -8.49 -8.59 -5.23
N ALA A 293 -7.87 -8.46 -4.06
CA ALA A 293 -8.32 -7.60 -3.00
C ALA A 293 -7.36 -6.44 -2.78
N VAL A 294 -7.88 -5.24 -2.54
CA VAL A 294 -7.08 -4.10 -2.08
C VAL A 294 -6.53 -4.45 -0.69
N ILE A 295 -5.19 -4.41 -0.54
CA ILE A 295 -4.56 -4.75 0.74
C ILE A 295 -3.72 -3.63 1.34
N GLY A 296 -3.15 -2.77 0.50
CA GLY A 296 -1.95 -2.04 0.91
C GLY A 296 -1.83 -0.69 0.25
N ASN A 297 -0.59 -0.33 -0.04
CA ASN A 297 -0.22 1.02 -0.45
C ASN A 297 -0.70 1.32 -1.87
N ALA A 298 -0.90 2.61 -2.13
CA ALA A 298 -1.22 3.12 -3.44
C ALA A 298 -0.55 4.49 -3.61
N GLY A 299 -0.33 4.89 -4.84
CA GLY A 299 0.36 6.14 -5.10
C GLY A 299 0.65 6.38 -6.57
N PHE A 300 1.47 7.39 -6.80
CA PHE A 300 1.88 7.83 -8.12
C PHE A 300 3.39 8.02 -8.17
N ILE A 301 4.05 7.41 -9.16
CA ILE A 301 5.49 7.51 -9.36
C ILE A 301 5.85 7.20 -10.81
N CYS A 302 6.90 7.82 -11.35
CA CYS A 302 7.37 7.55 -12.71
C CYS A 302 6.27 7.66 -13.78
N ASN A 303 5.36 8.64 -13.66
CA ASN A 303 4.19 8.78 -14.54
C ASN A 303 3.22 7.58 -14.54
N HIS A 304 3.26 6.73 -13.50
CA HIS A 304 2.37 5.60 -13.32
C HIS A 304 1.71 5.65 -11.94
N ASN A 305 0.39 5.44 -11.95
CA ASN A 305 -0.37 5.09 -10.77
C ASN A 305 -0.07 3.64 -10.40
N HIS A 306 -0.12 3.33 -9.10
CA HIS A 306 0.00 1.97 -8.60
C HIS A 306 -0.97 1.70 -7.45
N LEU A 307 -1.49 0.48 -7.39
CA LEU A 307 -2.36 -0.01 -6.32
C LEU A 307 -1.97 -1.44 -5.96
N GLN A 308 -1.64 -1.65 -4.69
CA GLN A 308 -1.23 -2.94 -4.18
C GLN A 308 -2.43 -3.86 -3.91
N LEU A 309 -2.38 -5.05 -4.48
CA LEU A 309 -3.43 -6.04 -4.46
C LEU A 309 -2.91 -7.36 -3.88
N ARG A 310 -3.84 -8.19 -3.40
CA ARG A 310 -3.58 -9.59 -3.00
C ARG A 310 -4.61 -10.49 -3.64
N ARG A 311 -4.18 -11.60 -4.23
CA ARG A 311 -5.09 -12.65 -4.69
C ARG A 311 -5.73 -13.31 -3.48
N ARG A 312 -7.06 -13.40 -3.45
CA ARG A 312 -7.81 -13.85 -2.26
C ARG A 312 -7.54 -15.30 -1.87
N GLN A 313 -7.27 -16.16 -2.84
CA GLN A 313 -7.24 -17.61 -2.62
C GLN A 313 -6.00 -18.06 -1.84
N VAL A 314 -4.85 -17.39 -2.01
CA VAL A 314 -3.57 -17.79 -1.41
C VAL A 314 -2.95 -16.62 -0.66
N MET A 315 -2.57 -16.83 0.60
CA MET A 315 -1.85 -15.81 1.36
C MET A 315 -0.51 -15.44 0.70
N SER A 316 -0.17 -14.16 0.75
CA SER A 316 1.06 -13.59 0.19
C SER A 316 1.20 -13.71 -1.34
N ASP A 317 0.14 -14.11 -2.06
CA ASP A 317 0.05 -13.91 -3.51
C ASP A 317 -0.34 -12.46 -3.77
N GLY A 318 0.66 -11.63 -4.03
CA GLY A 318 0.52 -10.20 -4.24
C GLY A 318 0.51 -9.82 -5.72
N GLY A 319 0.00 -8.64 -5.99
CA GLY A 319 0.11 -8.03 -7.30
C GLY A 319 0.06 -6.52 -7.18
N ILE A 320 0.51 -5.84 -8.22
CA ILE A 320 0.29 -4.39 -8.35
C ILE A 320 -0.46 -4.11 -9.62
N MET A 321 -1.60 -3.45 -9.47
CA MET A 321 -2.24 -2.80 -10.59
C MET A 321 -1.50 -1.50 -10.90
N ILE A 322 -0.98 -1.38 -12.12
CA ILE A 322 -0.31 -0.17 -12.62
C ILE A 322 -1.01 0.38 -13.87
N TRP A 323 -1.02 1.71 -13.99
CA TRP A 323 -1.51 2.41 -15.19
C TRP A 323 -0.88 3.79 -15.35
N PRO A 324 -0.76 4.31 -16.58
CA PRO A 324 -0.20 5.64 -16.81
C PRO A 324 -1.02 6.77 -16.17
N ALA A 325 -0.36 7.89 -15.88
CA ALA A 325 -1.01 9.12 -15.46
C ALA A 325 -2.08 9.55 -16.47
N GLY A 326 -3.26 9.93 -15.97
CA GLY A 326 -4.34 10.40 -16.83
C GLY A 326 -5.04 9.36 -17.70
N ALA A 327 -4.62 8.09 -17.65
CA ALA A 327 -5.31 7.02 -18.34
C ALA A 327 -6.70 6.77 -17.71
N PRO A 328 -7.75 6.51 -18.54
CA PRO A 328 -9.06 6.16 -18.01
C PRO A 328 -9.01 4.81 -17.29
N LEU A 329 -9.87 4.66 -16.30
CA LEU A 329 -10.15 3.40 -15.62
C LEU A 329 -10.91 2.47 -16.57
N SER A 330 -10.37 1.27 -16.83
CA SER A 330 -10.95 0.25 -17.71
C SER A 330 -10.72 -1.16 -17.16
N GLU A 331 -11.52 -2.14 -17.60
CA GLU A 331 -11.37 -3.55 -17.18
C GLU A 331 -10.00 -4.15 -17.50
N GLU A 332 -9.30 -3.63 -18.52
CA GLU A 332 -7.92 -3.99 -18.88
C GLU A 332 -6.95 -3.77 -17.71
N LEU A 333 -7.32 -2.95 -16.72
CA LEU A 333 -6.51 -2.79 -15.51
C LEU A 333 -6.33 -4.08 -14.73
N PHE A 334 -7.28 -5.01 -14.80
CA PHE A 334 -7.24 -6.30 -14.11
C PHE A 334 -6.53 -7.40 -14.89
N GLU A 335 -6.18 -7.16 -16.16
CA GLU A 335 -5.42 -8.14 -16.93
C GLU A 335 -4.02 -8.28 -16.34
N GLU A 336 -3.63 -9.52 -16.05
CA GLU A 336 -2.28 -9.81 -15.60
C GLU A 336 -1.29 -9.70 -16.76
N THR A 337 -0.16 -9.06 -16.47
CA THR A 337 0.96 -8.89 -17.37
C THR A 337 1.78 -10.18 -17.36
N LEU A 338 1.28 -11.18 -18.07
CA LEU A 338 1.96 -12.47 -18.23
C LEU A 338 2.71 -12.52 -19.56
N SER A 339 3.69 -13.41 -19.65
CA SER A 339 4.34 -13.72 -20.91
C SER A 339 3.31 -14.18 -21.95
N THR A 340 3.40 -13.65 -23.17
CA THR A 340 2.45 -13.95 -24.25
C THR A 340 2.52 -15.39 -24.75
N SER A 341 3.58 -16.12 -24.41
CA SER A 341 3.77 -17.53 -24.80
C SER A 341 3.61 -18.48 -23.60
N LEU A 342 3.01 -18.03 -22.51
CA LEU A 342 2.81 -18.85 -21.32
C LEU A 342 1.83 -20.00 -21.64
N GLU A 343 2.30 -21.22 -21.47
CA GLU A 343 1.48 -22.43 -21.53
C GLU A 343 1.52 -23.15 -20.18
N ALA A 344 0.35 -23.46 -19.61
CA ALA A 344 0.24 -24.21 -18.36
C ALA A 344 -0.70 -25.40 -18.56
N THR A 345 -0.19 -26.61 -18.38
CA THR A 345 -0.94 -27.85 -18.62
C THR A 345 -0.78 -28.84 -17.47
N GLU A 346 -1.81 -29.68 -17.26
CA GLU A 346 -1.72 -30.80 -16.34
C GLU A 346 -1.13 -32.02 -17.05
N ILE A 347 -0.10 -32.63 -16.47
CA ILE A 347 0.51 -33.87 -16.98
C ILE A 347 0.47 -34.99 -15.93
N PRO A 348 0.49 -36.27 -16.33
CA PRO A 348 0.54 -37.39 -15.38
C PRO A 348 1.77 -37.30 -14.46
N SER A 349 1.55 -37.50 -13.16
CA SER A 349 2.64 -37.63 -12.18
C SER A 349 3.19 -39.06 -12.16
N GLU A 350 4.44 -39.22 -11.70
CA GLU A 350 5.01 -40.51 -11.31
C GLU A 350 4.16 -41.23 -10.26
N THR A 351 3.41 -40.49 -9.45
CA THR A 351 2.44 -41.07 -8.51
C THR A 351 1.17 -41.47 -9.25
N LYS A 352 0.88 -42.78 -9.25
CA LYS A 352 -0.27 -43.36 -9.95
C LYS A 352 -1.58 -42.63 -9.61
N GLY A 353 -2.27 -42.16 -10.67
CA GLY A 353 -3.57 -41.50 -10.56
C GLY A 353 -3.51 -40.03 -10.11
N LYS A 354 -2.30 -39.45 -10.02
CA LYS A 354 -2.06 -38.05 -9.70
C LYS A 354 -1.53 -37.28 -10.92
N ASN A 355 -1.60 -35.95 -10.86
CA ASN A 355 -1.06 -35.03 -11.85
C ASN A 355 -0.05 -34.07 -11.23
N THR A 356 0.76 -33.46 -12.11
CA THR A 356 1.66 -32.34 -11.84
C THR A 356 1.35 -31.24 -12.87
N PHE A 357 1.72 -29.99 -12.55
CA PHE A 357 1.55 -28.88 -13.48
C PHE A 357 2.85 -28.62 -14.23
N HIS A 358 2.74 -28.57 -15.56
CA HIS A 358 3.83 -28.24 -16.48
C HIS A 358 3.61 -26.85 -17.05
N ILE A 359 4.56 -25.95 -16.78
CA ILE A 359 4.54 -24.54 -17.19
C ILE A 359 5.68 -24.31 -18.17
N LYS A 360 5.37 -23.83 -19.37
CA LYS A 360 6.32 -23.51 -20.44
C LYS A 360 6.23 -22.04 -20.81
N ILE A 361 7.38 -21.36 -20.91
CA ILE A 361 7.42 -19.92 -21.19
C ILE A 361 8.61 -19.57 -22.09
N HIS A 362 8.35 -18.92 -23.22
CA HIS A 362 9.33 -18.33 -24.12
C HIS A 362 9.24 -16.81 -24.01
N ASP A 363 10.17 -16.21 -23.26
CA ASP A 363 10.18 -14.77 -23.05
C ASP A 363 11.57 -14.18 -23.24
N ARG A 364 11.62 -13.00 -23.87
CA ARG A 364 12.88 -12.26 -24.02
C ARG A 364 13.47 -11.82 -22.69
N SER A 365 12.62 -11.68 -21.68
CA SER A 365 12.98 -11.31 -20.31
C SER A 365 12.79 -12.51 -19.39
N VAL A 366 13.90 -13.08 -18.90
CA VAL A 366 13.87 -14.08 -17.82
C VAL A 366 13.01 -13.57 -16.66
N ASN A 367 13.15 -12.30 -16.32
CA ASN A 367 12.40 -11.68 -15.24
C ASN A 367 10.87 -11.77 -15.43
N ASN A 368 10.40 -11.48 -16.64
CA ASN A 368 8.98 -11.57 -16.96
C ASN A 368 8.50 -13.04 -16.96
N ALA A 369 9.33 -13.96 -17.48
CA ALA A 369 9.03 -15.39 -17.45
C ALA A 369 8.91 -15.92 -16.02
N VAL A 370 9.86 -15.60 -15.15
CA VAL A 370 9.85 -16.01 -13.73
C VAL A 370 8.61 -15.46 -13.00
N ARG A 371 8.28 -14.17 -13.19
CA ARG A 371 7.06 -13.58 -12.60
C ARG A 371 5.78 -14.20 -13.14
N SER A 372 5.75 -14.54 -14.42
CA SER A 372 4.61 -15.23 -15.06
C SER A 372 4.42 -16.64 -14.51
N ALA A 373 5.51 -17.41 -14.36
CA ALA A 373 5.48 -18.73 -13.74
C ALA A 373 5.00 -18.65 -12.28
N ALA A 374 5.47 -17.65 -11.53
CA ALA A 374 5.06 -17.43 -10.14
C ALA A 374 3.54 -17.20 -10.03
N SER A 375 2.96 -16.35 -10.88
CA SER A 375 1.51 -16.12 -10.89
C SER A 375 0.72 -17.42 -11.13
N VAL A 376 1.15 -18.23 -12.11
CA VAL A 376 0.52 -19.52 -12.42
C VAL A 376 0.64 -20.51 -11.27
N ILE A 377 1.81 -20.59 -10.63
CA ILE A 377 2.04 -21.44 -9.45
C ILE A 377 1.09 -21.03 -8.33
N CYS A 378 1.04 -19.74 -7.97
CA CYS A 378 0.18 -19.25 -6.89
C CYS A 378 -1.31 -19.53 -7.16
N ARG A 379 -1.77 -19.31 -8.40
CA ARG A 379 -3.13 -19.67 -8.80
C ARG A 379 -3.42 -21.16 -8.57
N HIS A 380 -2.55 -22.05 -9.07
CA HIS A 380 -2.75 -23.49 -8.92
C HIS A 380 -2.62 -23.98 -7.47
N LEU A 381 -1.82 -23.31 -6.64
CA LEU A 381 -1.79 -23.56 -5.19
C LEU A 381 -3.16 -23.28 -4.56
N GLY A 382 -3.81 -22.18 -4.92
CA GLY A 382 -5.17 -21.84 -4.44
C GLY A 382 -6.21 -22.87 -4.86
N GLU A 383 -6.11 -23.34 -6.10
CA GLU A 383 -7.04 -24.32 -6.70
C GLU A 383 -6.84 -25.76 -6.21
N SER A 384 -5.62 -26.12 -5.80
CA SER A 384 -5.22 -27.52 -5.62
C SER A 384 -4.74 -27.90 -4.22
N CYS A 385 -4.47 -26.92 -3.35
CA CYS A 385 -3.96 -27.17 -2.00
C CYS A 385 -5.00 -26.94 -0.89
N LYS A 386 -4.70 -27.40 0.32
CA LYS A 386 -5.39 -27.06 1.57
C LYS A 386 -4.37 -26.63 2.60
N GLY A 387 -4.80 -25.78 3.53
CA GLY A 387 -4.00 -25.31 4.64
C GLY A 387 -4.70 -24.13 5.33
N PRO A 388 -4.18 -23.68 6.48
CA PRO A 388 -4.73 -22.54 7.23
C PRO A 388 -4.72 -21.23 6.44
N TYR A 389 -3.94 -21.17 5.36
CA TYR A 389 -3.71 -19.97 4.55
C TYR A 389 -4.19 -20.10 3.10
N ASN A 390 -4.95 -21.16 2.78
CA ASN A 390 -5.76 -21.21 1.56
C ASN A 390 -7.20 -20.80 1.91
N LEU A 391 -7.66 -19.69 1.33
CA LEU A 391 -9.00 -19.14 1.56
C LEU A 391 -10.00 -19.56 0.48
N SER A 392 -9.61 -20.43 -0.46
CA SER A 392 -10.52 -20.98 -1.46
C SER A 392 -11.61 -21.83 -0.79
N GLU A 393 -12.87 -21.51 -1.08
CA GLU A 393 -14.03 -22.25 -0.58
C GLU A 393 -14.07 -23.70 -1.09
N SER A 394 -13.44 -23.97 -2.24
CA SER A 394 -13.41 -25.29 -2.83
C SER A 394 -12.10 -25.59 -3.55
N VAL A 395 -11.59 -26.82 -3.35
CA VAL A 395 -10.44 -27.33 -4.09
C VAL A 395 -10.95 -28.03 -5.35
N SER A 396 -10.62 -27.48 -6.51
CA SER A 396 -11.02 -27.99 -7.82
C SER A 396 -10.16 -29.19 -8.26
N ASN A 397 -8.85 -29.20 -7.94
CA ASN A 397 -7.95 -30.30 -8.28
C ASN A 397 -7.42 -31.05 -7.04
N ARG A 398 -7.96 -32.24 -6.77
CA ARG A 398 -7.49 -33.16 -5.70
C ARG A 398 -6.49 -34.23 -6.17
N LYS A 399 -6.14 -34.19 -7.46
CA LYS A 399 -5.17 -35.11 -8.08
C LYS A 399 -3.76 -34.54 -8.08
N PHE A 400 -3.59 -33.28 -7.71
CA PHE A 400 -2.28 -32.66 -7.59
C PHE A 400 -1.37 -33.43 -6.62
N ASP A 401 -0.14 -33.71 -7.06
CA ASP A 401 0.85 -34.47 -6.29
C ASP A 401 1.83 -33.58 -5.50
N GLY A 402 1.77 -32.26 -5.70
CA GLY A 402 2.65 -31.27 -5.06
C GLY A 402 3.86 -30.83 -5.88
N GLN A 403 4.04 -31.32 -7.11
CA GLN A 403 5.17 -30.97 -7.97
C GLN A 403 4.77 -29.93 -9.04
N PHE A 404 5.63 -28.94 -9.26
CA PHE A 404 5.58 -28.10 -10.47
C PHE A 404 6.81 -28.41 -11.34
N HIS A 405 6.62 -28.40 -12.65
CA HIS A 405 7.70 -28.43 -13.65
C HIS A 405 7.61 -27.15 -14.48
N VAL A 406 8.70 -26.39 -14.51
CA VAL A 406 8.76 -25.09 -15.17
C VAL A 406 9.91 -25.11 -16.17
N GLU A 407 9.64 -24.83 -17.44
CA GLU A 407 10.62 -24.66 -18.50
C GLU A 407 10.57 -23.22 -19.00
N ILE A 408 11.70 -22.52 -18.94
CA ILE A 408 11.83 -21.12 -19.37
C ILE A 408 12.88 -21.03 -20.48
N TRP A 409 12.47 -20.51 -21.63
CA TRP A 409 13.34 -20.19 -22.75
C TRP A 409 13.52 -18.68 -22.84
N SER A 410 14.78 -18.24 -22.90
CA SER A 410 15.12 -16.83 -23.01
C SER A 410 16.48 -16.63 -23.67
N PRO A 411 16.70 -15.53 -24.40
CA PRO A 411 18.04 -15.14 -24.85
C PRO A 411 18.94 -14.60 -23.71
N GLN A 412 18.38 -14.41 -22.50
CA GLN A 412 19.09 -13.94 -21.32
C GLN A 412 19.39 -15.11 -20.37
N GLU A 413 20.56 -15.12 -19.75
CA GLU A 413 20.82 -16.04 -18.64
C GLU A 413 20.18 -15.54 -17.35
N PRO A 414 19.55 -16.42 -16.55
CA PRO A 414 19.00 -16.02 -15.26
C PRO A 414 20.13 -15.73 -14.27
N ASN A 415 19.96 -14.67 -13.50
CA ASN A 415 20.86 -14.38 -12.37
C ASN A 415 20.60 -15.35 -11.20
N GLU A 416 21.47 -15.34 -10.17
CA GLU A 416 21.37 -16.24 -9.01
C GLU A 416 20.01 -16.17 -8.33
N PHE A 417 19.50 -14.95 -8.15
CA PHE A 417 18.23 -14.72 -7.50
C PHE A 417 17.03 -15.21 -8.35
N GLU A 418 17.03 -14.99 -9.67
CA GLU A 418 15.99 -15.48 -10.59
C GLU A 418 15.95 -17.01 -10.63
N ARG A 419 17.09 -17.68 -10.46
CA ARG A 419 17.17 -19.15 -10.37
C ARG A 419 16.51 -19.69 -9.10
N GLU A 420 16.58 -18.94 -8.00
CA GLU A 420 16.07 -19.38 -6.70
C GLU A 420 14.64 -18.93 -6.41
N TYR A 421 14.15 -17.89 -7.06
CA TYR A 421 12.89 -17.23 -6.69
C TYR A 421 11.68 -18.19 -6.62
N LEU A 422 11.45 -19.00 -7.66
CA LEU A 422 10.32 -19.93 -7.68
C LEU A 422 10.46 -21.04 -6.61
N VAL A 423 11.70 -21.41 -6.28
CA VAL A 423 11.98 -22.38 -5.20
C VAL A 423 11.58 -21.77 -3.86
N LYS A 424 12.08 -20.56 -3.56
CA LYS A 424 11.78 -19.84 -2.31
C LYS A 424 10.29 -19.56 -2.16
N LEU A 425 9.61 -19.18 -3.23
CA LEU A 425 8.16 -18.98 -3.27
C LEU A 425 7.40 -20.23 -2.79
N VAL A 426 7.69 -21.40 -3.37
CA VAL A 426 7.01 -22.65 -3.02
C VAL A 426 7.39 -23.12 -1.61
N GLU A 427 8.65 -22.97 -1.21
CA GLU A 427 9.10 -23.27 0.14
C GLU A 427 8.40 -22.40 1.18
N PHE A 428 8.25 -21.10 0.93
CA PHE A 428 7.52 -20.21 1.82
C PHE A 428 6.07 -20.67 2.00
N GLN A 429 5.37 -20.99 0.91
CA GLN A 429 3.99 -21.47 0.96
C GLN A 429 3.87 -22.82 1.68
N ARG A 430 4.89 -23.68 1.59
CA ARG A 430 4.97 -24.94 2.32
C ARG A 430 5.18 -24.73 3.82
N TYR A 431 6.18 -23.94 4.21
CA TYR A 431 6.64 -23.85 5.61
C TYR A 431 5.89 -22.79 6.41
N TYR A 432 5.68 -21.60 5.85
CA TYR A 432 4.97 -20.50 6.50
C TYR A 432 3.49 -20.48 6.10
N GLY A 433 3.17 -20.77 4.84
CA GLY A 433 1.79 -20.90 4.36
C GLY A 433 1.11 -22.21 4.76
N GLY A 434 1.85 -23.20 5.27
CA GLY A 434 1.29 -24.48 5.71
C GLY A 434 0.45 -25.20 4.64
N LEU A 435 0.71 -24.92 3.36
CA LEU A 435 -0.05 -25.47 2.25
C LEU A 435 0.40 -26.90 1.91
N SER A 436 -0.58 -27.74 1.58
CA SER A 436 -0.36 -29.12 1.13
C SER A 436 -1.37 -29.51 0.04
N PRO A 437 -1.00 -30.35 -0.93
CA PRO A 437 -1.92 -30.82 -1.96
C PRO A 437 -3.18 -31.49 -1.39
N ALA A 438 -4.34 -31.03 -1.83
CA ALA A 438 -5.62 -31.50 -1.35
C ALA A 438 -5.85 -32.98 -1.72
N GLY A 439 -5.94 -33.86 -0.73
CA GLY A 439 -6.15 -35.29 -1.00
C GLY A 439 -4.87 -36.03 -1.41
N SER A 440 -3.69 -35.45 -1.15
CA SER A 440 -2.44 -36.20 -1.06
C SER A 440 -1.94 -36.25 0.37
N ARG A 441 -1.15 -37.27 0.70
CA ARG A 441 -0.31 -37.28 1.91
C ARG A 441 1.08 -36.67 1.65
N SER A 442 1.42 -36.40 0.39
CA SER A 442 2.64 -35.67 0.04
C SER A 442 2.50 -34.20 0.40
N GLY A 443 3.60 -33.58 0.83
CA GLY A 443 3.70 -32.13 0.91
C GLY A 443 4.00 -31.51 -0.44
N LEU A 444 4.01 -30.16 -0.49
CA LEU A 444 4.57 -29.43 -1.63
C LEU A 444 6.05 -29.78 -1.80
N LYS A 445 6.45 -30.00 -3.06
CA LYS A 445 7.83 -30.34 -3.44
C LYS A 445 8.51 -29.11 -4.03
N ILE A 446 9.84 -29.08 -3.97
CA ILE A 446 10.64 -28.08 -4.67
C ILE A 446 10.32 -28.16 -6.17
N PRO A 447 10.00 -27.05 -6.85
CA PRO A 447 9.72 -27.04 -8.28
C PRO A 447 10.94 -27.52 -9.08
N LYS A 448 10.70 -28.29 -10.15
CA LYS A 448 11.73 -28.63 -11.14
C LYS A 448 11.77 -27.49 -12.15
N ILE A 449 12.89 -26.79 -12.25
CA ILE A 449 13.03 -25.60 -13.10
C ILE A 449 14.16 -25.84 -14.10
N GLU A 450 13.86 -25.65 -15.39
CA GLU A 450 14.81 -25.75 -16.48
C GLU A 450 14.87 -24.41 -17.21
N PHE A 451 16.08 -23.87 -17.37
CA PHE A 451 16.33 -22.66 -18.13
C PHE A 451 17.08 -23.02 -19.41
N HIS A 452 16.56 -22.56 -20.55
CA HIS A 452 17.09 -22.81 -21.87
C HIS A 452 17.49 -21.48 -22.51
N LEU A 453 18.76 -21.38 -22.93
CA LEU A 453 19.24 -20.22 -23.66
C LEU A 453 18.80 -20.31 -25.12
N GLU A 454 17.98 -19.37 -25.58
CA GLU A 454 17.61 -19.25 -26.99
C GLU A 454 18.69 -18.50 -27.75
N SER A 455 19.24 -19.15 -28.78
CA SER A 455 20.28 -18.62 -29.67
C SER A 455 19.74 -17.72 -30.76
#